data_AF-A0AA36IED5-F1
#
_entry.id   AF-A0AA36IED5-F1
#
_cell.length_a   1.000
_cell.length_b   1.000
_cell.length_c   1.000
_cell.angle_alpha   90.00
_cell.angle_beta   90.00
_cell.angle_gamma   90.00
#
_symmetry.space_group_name_H-M   'P 1'
#
loop_
_entity.id
_entity.type
_entity.pdbx_description
1 polymer ?
#
loop_
_entity_poly.entity_id
_entity_poly.type
_entity_poly.pdbx_seq_one_letter_code
_entity_poly.pdbx_strand_id
1 'polypeptide(L)'
;MALSRAKGLNITKNDTRRMEEEAKQMEAKLELLRRTMEVAEQSGKSADGRWRSGANNKPLTKGYVKSVLEAPNKKGKSGTPKSGTLAEATEASPLAPLPSPSPSNSNASPLAPLVTSNSPSTVGATSAARNLQAAMQSQDRDALEVEAFLCSLKLDRYVVLFMEHGFDCMDVVKEMEEEHMQQIGMATGHILKLRKRLAEFKPKKASEGAEKDLTRKVSFSEAPKPKETEAAGFSKSLLEGAFDEEDSAASFQEALKAWRGGAAEAPGSFWSSLGGSDVNLERASTPSKLPAESTAAETSNVALGEEKLCCYQCFKQFYAQFAVEREDETAGGQRRLCSEACADAWCAAARAKAEAFEKRQLQLQQMQEMQRAMAEEEAPAA
;
A
#
# COMPACT_ATOMS: atom_id res chain seq x y z
N MET A 1 1.92 -27.60 47.55
CA MET A 1 2.78 -27.52 46.34
C MET A 1 2.07 -28.26 45.20
N ALA A 2 1.40 -27.53 44.31
CA ALA A 2 0.71 -28.10 43.16
C ALA A 2 1.61 -27.90 41.92
N LEU A 3 2.17 -28.99 41.40
CA LEU A 3 3.01 -28.97 40.20
C LEU A 3 2.10 -28.89 38.97
N SER A 4 2.16 -27.78 38.26
CA SER A 4 1.47 -27.54 37.00
C SER A 4 2.00 -28.48 35.91
N ARG A 5 1.21 -29.49 35.54
CA ARG A 5 1.44 -30.32 34.35
C ARG A 5 1.32 -29.44 33.10
N ALA A 6 2.45 -29.08 32.51
CA ALA A 6 2.49 -28.45 31.19
C ALA A 6 1.85 -29.40 30.17
N LYS A 7 0.76 -28.95 29.53
CA LYS A 7 0.14 -29.66 28.42
C LYS A 7 1.14 -29.65 27.26
N GLY A 8 1.67 -30.82 26.91
CA GLY A 8 2.49 -30.98 25.71
C GLY A 8 1.69 -30.56 24.49
N LEU A 9 2.18 -29.56 23.75
CA LEU A 9 1.67 -29.24 22.43
C LEU A 9 2.04 -30.42 21.53
N ASN A 10 1.03 -31.13 21.03
CA ASN A 10 1.23 -32.18 20.03
C ASN A 10 1.60 -31.50 18.71
N ILE A 11 2.88 -31.24 18.50
CA ILE A 11 3.43 -30.81 17.22
C ILE A 11 3.22 -31.98 16.26
N THR A 12 2.34 -31.79 15.28
CA THR A 12 2.08 -32.82 14.28
C THR A 12 3.27 -32.89 13.31
N LYS A 13 3.51 -34.04 12.68
CA LYS A 13 4.57 -34.17 11.67
C LYS A 13 4.43 -33.15 10.52
N ASN A 14 3.21 -32.70 10.23
CA ASN A 14 2.96 -31.64 9.25
C ASN A 14 3.44 -30.26 9.74
N ASP A 15 3.30 -29.95 11.03
CA ASP A 15 3.81 -28.69 11.59
C ASP A 15 5.34 -28.65 11.55
N THR A 16 6.00 -29.78 11.81
CA THR A 16 7.46 -29.89 11.71
C THR A 16 7.94 -29.61 10.29
N ARG A 17 7.27 -30.20 9.29
CA ARG A 17 7.59 -29.99 7.87
C ARG A 17 7.36 -28.53 7.45
N ARG A 18 6.27 -27.92 7.90
CA ARG A 18 5.98 -26.51 7.62
C ARG A 18 7.03 -25.58 8.23
N MET A 19 7.44 -25.83 9.48
CA MET A 19 8.49 -25.03 10.12
C MET A 19 9.85 -25.20 9.43
N GLU A 20 10.15 -26.38 8.87
CA GLU A 20 11.36 -26.61 8.08
C GLU A 20 11.33 -25.84 6.74
N GLU A 21 10.18 -25.82 6.06
CA GLU A 21 10.00 -25.03 4.82
C GLU A 21 10.09 -23.51 5.11
N GLU A 22 9.49 -23.03 6.20
CA GLU A 22 9.60 -21.63 6.64
C GLU A 22 11.05 -21.27 7.04
N ALA A 23 11.78 -22.19 7.68
CA ALA A 23 13.20 -22.01 8.00
C ALA A 23 14.07 -21.89 6.74
N LYS A 24 13.90 -22.78 5.76
CA LYS A 24 14.61 -22.72 4.47
C LYS A 24 14.31 -21.42 3.71
N GLN A 25 13.07 -20.94 3.78
CA GLN A 25 12.70 -19.68 3.14
C GLN A 25 13.40 -18.48 3.80
N MET A 26 13.56 -18.50 5.13
CA MET A 26 14.32 -17.47 5.84
C MET A 26 15.81 -17.53 5.53
N GLU A 27 16.39 -18.72 5.37
CA GLU A 27 17.80 -18.90 4.96
C GLU A 27 18.04 -18.34 3.56
N ALA A 28 17.23 -18.72 2.57
CA ALA A 28 17.34 -18.20 1.19
C ALA A 28 17.22 -16.66 1.14
N LYS A 29 16.37 -16.09 1.99
CA LYS A 29 16.20 -14.63 2.08
C LYS A 29 17.42 -13.95 2.72
N LEU A 30 18.03 -14.56 3.73
CA LEU A 30 19.27 -14.05 4.34
C LEU A 30 20.43 -14.14 3.36
N GLU A 31 20.47 -15.19 2.54
CA GLU A 31 21.51 -15.38 1.53
C GLU A 31 21.41 -14.37 0.38
N LEU A 32 20.18 -14.08 -0.10
CA LEU A 32 19.95 -12.99 -1.04
C LEU A 32 20.43 -11.66 -0.47
N LEU A 33 20.13 -11.38 0.80
CA LEU A 33 20.60 -10.16 1.49
C LEU A 33 22.13 -10.07 1.57
N ARG A 34 22.82 -11.17 1.91
CA ARG A 34 24.29 -11.23 1.90
C ARG A 34 24.84 -10.94 0.49
N ARG A 35 24.26 -11.55 -0.54
CA ARG A 35 24.64 -11.34 -1.94
C ARG A 35 24.47 -9.88 -2.36
N THR A 36 23.36 -9.25 -2.00
CA THR A 36 23.12 -7.83 -2.33
C THR A 36 24.11 -6.91 -1.59
N MET A 37 24.42 -7.21 -0.33
CA MET A 37 25.44 -6.46 0.41
C MET A 37 26.83 -6.64 -0.18
N GLU A 38 27.18 -7.84 -0.63
CA GLU A 38 28.48 -8.11 -1.26
C GLU A 38 28.62 -7.39 -2.60
N VAL A 39 27.56 -7.35 -3.42
CA VAL A 39 27.53 -6.55 -4.66
C VAL A 39 27.65 -5.05 -4.36
N ALA A 40 27.04 -4.58 -3.27
CA ALA A 40 27.18 -3.19 -2.81
C ALA A 40 28.62 -2.88 -2.34
N GLU A 41 29.28 -3.81 -1.63
CA GLU A 41 30.67 -3.66 -1.22
C GLU A 41 31.65 -3.72 -2.39
N GLN A 42 31.39 -4.56 -3.40
CA GLN A 42 32.21 -4.66 -4.60
C GLN A 42 32.03 -3.42 -5.51
N SER A 43 30.81 -2.90 -5.65
CA SER A 43 30.55 -1.66 -6.39
C SER A 43 31.07 -0.41 -5.67
N GLY A 44 31.20 -0.44 -4.33
CA GLY A 44 31.82 0.61 -3.53
C GLY A 44 33.35 0.73 -3.67
N LYS A 45 34.04 -0.24 -4.31
CA LYS A 45 35.50 -0.23 -4.43
C LYS A 45 36.03 0.32 -5.77
N SER A 46 35.16 0.61 -6.76
CA SER A 46 35.60 1.00 -8.11
C SER A 46 35.37 2.48 -8.48
N ALA A 47 34.90 3.32 -7.58
CA ALA A 47 34.93 4.76 -7.79
C ALA A 47 35.20 5.45 -6.47
N ASP A 48 36.17 6.37 -6.48
CA ASP A 48 36.52 7.35 -5.46
C ASP A 48 35.36 8.34 -5.19
N GLY A 49 34.14 7.83 -5.14
CA GLY A 49 32.90 8.50 -4.77
C GLY A 49 32.80 8.63 -3.27
N ARG A 50 33.81 9.27 -2.69
CA ARG A 50 33.79 9.84 -1.36
C ARG A 50 32.49 10.61 -1.20
N TRP A 51 31.53 10.05 -0.46
CA TRP A 51 30.36 10.76 0.03
C TRP A 51 30.87 11.96 0.83
N ARG A 52 30.89 13.13 0.17
CA ARG A 52 31.24 14.43 0.78
C ARG A 52 30.02 15.01 1.49
N SER A 53 29.40 14.25 2.38
CA SER A 53 28.47 14.78 3.37
C SER A 53 29.30 15.26 4.54
N GLY A 54 29.71 16.54 4.53
CA GLY A 54 30.48 17.13 5.64
C GLY A 54 31.72 17.92 5.23
N ALA A 55 31.67 18.73 4.17
CA ALA A 55 32.63 19.82 4.03
C ALA A 55 32.06 21.08 4.70
N ASN A 56 32.37 21.27 5.99
CA ASN A 56 32.07 22.48 6.79
C ASN A 56 32.81 23.76 6.30
N ASN A 57 33.36 23.77 5.08
CA ASN A 57 34.18 24.86 4.55
C ASN A 57 33.64 25.42 3.23
N LYS A 58 32.33 25.69 3.18
CA LYS A 58 31.82 26.75 2.31
C LYS A 58 31.59 27.97 3.22
N PRO A 59 32.44 29.02 3.16
CA PRO A 59 32.13 30.24 3.89
C PRO A 59 30.76 30.72 3.38
N LEU A 60 29.76 30.74 4.27
CA LEU A 60 28.49 31.39 3.98
C LEU A 60 28.82 32.80 3.51
N THR A 61 28.64 33.05 2.22
CA THR A 61 28.79 34.39 1.65
C THR A 61 27.83 35.31 2.40
N LYS A 62 28.41 36.28 3.09
CA LYS A 62 27.85 37.34 3.96
C LYS A 62 26.69 38.18 3.36
N GLY A 63 26.06 37.77 2.26
CA GLY A 63 25.01 38.51 1.57
C GLY A 63 23.59 38.13 1.97
N TYR A 64 23.33 36.87 2.35
CA TYR A 64 21.94 36.40 2.45
C TYR A 64 21.19 36.89 3.70
N VAL A 65 21.91 37.15 4.79
CA VAL A 65 21.33 37.71 6.02
C VAL A 65 21.02 39.21 5.87
N LYS A 66 21.78 39.92 5.02
CA LYS A 66 21.60 41.35 4.77
C LYS A 66 20.37 41.64 3.89
N SER A 67 20.11 40.78 2.90
CA SER A 67 18.93 40.92 2.03
C SER A 67 17.59 40.65 2.73
N VAL A 68 17.59 39.86 3.81
CA VAL A 68 16.36 39.55 4.58
C VAL A 68 16.05 40.64 5.61
N LEU A 69 17.06 41.37 6.10
CA LEU A 69 16.88 42.43 7.09
C LEU A 69 16.68 43.83 6.49
N GLU A 70 17.07 44.07 5.23
CA GLU A 70 17.01 45.40 4.60
C GLU A 70 15.81 45.64 3.68
N ALA A 71 14.79 44.77 3.64
CA ALA A 71 13.60 45.00 2.82
C ALA A 71 12.69 46.09 3.44
N PRO A 72 12.51 47.28 2.82
CA PRO A 72 11.69 48.33 3.40
C PRO A 72 10.20 48.06 3.22
N ASN A 73 9.49 48.11 4.34
CA ASN A 73 8.04 48.05 4.49
C ASN A 73 7.34 49.17 3.70
N LYS A 74 6.83 48.87 2.50
CA LYS A 74 5.99 49.78 1.72
C LYS A 74 4.55 49.75 2.25
N LYS A 75 4.20 50.78 3.02
CA LYS A 75 2.83 51.19 3.36
C LYS A 75 2.10 51.76 2.15
N GLY A 76 0.84 51.35 1.95
CA GLY A 76 -0.22 52.07 1.23
C GLY A 76 -1.54 51.33 1.41
N LYS A 77 -2.46 51.81 2.26
CA LYS A 77 -3.74 52.48 1.91
C LYS A 77 -4.51 51.71 0.82
N SER A 78 -5.75 51.25 0.96
CA SER A 78 -6.91 51.76 1.72
C SER A 78 -8.09 50.79 1.52
N GLY A 79 -9.03 50.70 2.46
CA GLY A 79 -10.41 50.27 2.14
C GLY A 79 -11.09 49.33 3.15
N THR A 80 -11.65 49.90 4.22
CA THR A 80 -12.79 49.39 5.00
C THR A 80 -14.06 49.28 4.11
N PRO A 81 -15.10 48.47 4.42
CA PRO A 81 -15.82 48.50 5.72
C PRO A 81 -16.43 47.19 6.27
N LYS A 82 -16.76 47.23 7.59
CA LYS A 82 -17.94 46.66 8.33
C LYS A 82 -18.27 45.16 8.13
N SER A 83 -18.66 44.35 9.13
CA SER A 83 -19.21 44.55 10.48
C SER A 83 -19.53 43.17 11.08
N GLY A 84 -19.58 43.04 12.41
CA GLY A 84 -20.21 41.93 13.17
C GLY A 84 -19.20 41.03 13.87
N THR A 85 -18.77 41.23 15.13
CA THR A 85 -19.51 41.04 16.41
C THR A 85 -20.18 39.66 16.45
N LEU A 86 -19.74 38.67 17.24
CA LEU A 86 -19.72 38.53 18.71
C LEU A 86 -18.79 37.34 19.06
N ALA A 87 -17.91 37.45 20.08
CA ALA A 87 -18.05 36.84 21.41
C ALA A 87 -17.95 35.28 21.37
N GLU A 88 -17.26 34.54 22.23
CA GLU A 88 -16.56 34.78 23.49
C GLU A 88 -16.02 33.41 23.97
N ALA A 89 -15.01 33.45 24.86
CA ALA A 89 -14.54 32.41 25.80
C ALA A 89 -13.91 31.11 25.25
N THR A 90 -12.62 30.84 25.51
CA THR A 90 -12.05 30.16 26.71
C THR A 90 -12.76 28.88 27.11
N GLU A 91 -12.09 27.73 26.94
CA GLU A 91 -11.76 26.82 28.05
C GLU A 91 -10.86 25.65 27.61
N ALA A 92 -10.12 25.14 28.59
CA ALA A 92 -9.06 24.14 28.46
C ALA A 92 -9.51 22.75 28.93
N SER A 93 -8.79 21.71 28.48
CA SER A 93 -8.68 20.35 29.04
C SER A 93 -9.91 19.42 28.95
N PRO A 94 -9.82 18.09 29.20
CA PRO A 94 -8.67 17.17 29.33
C PRO A 94 -8.82 15.81 28.55
N LEU A 95 -7.73 15.01 28.58
CA LEU A 95 -7.64 13.58 28.25
C LEU A 95 -8.39 12.64 29.22
N ALA A 96 -8.90 11.51 28.72
CA ALA A 96 -9.07 10.20 29.42
C ALA A 96 -9.52 9.08 28.42
N PRO A 97 -9.64 7.78 28.79
CA PRO A 97 -8.56 6.79 28.90
C PRO A 97 -8.82 5.46 28.12
N LEU A 98 -7.77 4.65 27.93
CA LEU A 98 -7.83 3.28 27.39
C LEU A 98 -7.85 2.22 28.52
N PRO A 99 -8.58 1.09 28.36
CA PRO A 99 -8.49 -0.06 29.27
C PRO A 99 -7.63 -1.22 28.74
N SER A 100 -6.83 -1.80 29.65
CA SER A 100 -6.18 -3.13 29.56
C SER A 100 -6.95 -4.13 30.42
N PRO A 101 -6.85 -5.46 30.18
CA PRO A 101 -6.00 -6.27 31.09
C PRO A 101 -5.29 -7.50 30.45
N SER A 102 -4.15 -7.86 31.04
CA SER A 102 -3.30 -9.04 30.80
C SER A 102 -3.88 -10.34 31.41
N PRO A 103 -3.27 -11.53 31.18
CA PRO A 103 -2.20 -11.95 32.09
C PRO A 103 -1.00 -12.70 31.46
N SER A 104 0.07 -12.65 32.23
CA SER A 104 1.46 -13.07 32.07
C SER A 104 1.70 -14.58 32.13
N ASN A 105 2.76 -15.04 31.46
CA ASN A 105 3.45 -16.27 31.85
C ASN A 105 4.95 -16.16 31.56
N SER A 106 5.75 -16.23 32.62
CA SER A 106 7.20 -16.11 32.63
C SER A 106 7.81 -17.45 33.03
N ASN A 107 8.78 -17.94 32.27
CA ASN A 107 9.65 -19.04 32.70
C ASN A 107 11.09 -18.75 32.28
N ALA A 108 12.00 -18.92 33.24
CA ALA A 108 13.40 -18.54 33.18
C ALA A 108 14.35 -19.75 33.06
N SER A 109 15.58 -19.45 32.61
CA SER A 109 16.86 -20.18 32.81
C SER A 109 17.40 -21.02 31.62
N PRO A 110 18.72 -21.32 31.54
CA PRO A 110 19.92 -20.56 31.98
C PRO A 110 21.11 -20.52 30.97
N LEU A 111 21.99 -19.52 31.19
CA LEU A 111 23.47 -19.44 31.05
C LEU A 111 24.27 -20.44 30.15
N ALA A 112 24.97 -19.90 29.14
CA ALA A 112 26.42 -20.08 28.81
C ALA A 112 26.78 -19.37 27.46
N PRO A 113 28.04 -19.30 27.01
CA PRO A 113 29.09 -18.36 27.43
C PRO A 113 29.51 -17.36 26.33
N LEU A 114 30.21 -16.30 26.76
CA LEU A 114 30.82 -15.25 25.94
C LEU A 114 31.69 -15.79 24.80
N VAL A 115 31.40 -15.35 23.57
CA VAL A 115 32.39 -15.32 22.48
C VAL A 115 32.47 -13.89 21.96
N THR A 116 33.65 -13.31 22.14
CA THR A 116 34.09 -12.01 21.65
C THR A 116 34.42 -12.11 20.17
N SER A 117 33.70 -11.37 19.31
CA SER A 117 34.19 -11.07 17.96
C SER A 117 33.49 -9.82 17.40
N ASN A 118 34.34 -8.86 17.03
CA ASN A 118 34.01 -7.56 16.44
C ASN A 118 33.09 -7.69 15.22
N SER A 119 31.93 -7.02 15.26
CA SER A 119 31.06 -6.79 14.11
C SER A 119 31.00 -5.30 13.80
N PRO A 120 31.27 -4.86 12.55
CA PRO A 120 31.11 -3.47 12.15
C PRO A 120 29.63 -3.11 12.02
N SER A 121 29.27 -1.99 12.64
CA SER A 121 27.93 -1.43 12.70
C SER A 121 27.40 -0.97 11.34
N THR A 122 26.62 -1.80 10.64
CA THR A 122 25.75 -1.40 9.52
C THR A 122 24.28 -1.67 9.89
N VAL A 123 23.72 -0.83 10.75
CA VAL A 123 22.45 -1.12 11.48
C VAL A 123 21.22 -0.37 10.94
N GLY A 124 21.32 0.35 9.81
CA GLY A 124 20.27 1.31 9.41
C GLY A 124 19.28 0.91 8.30
N ALA A 125 19.74 0.19 7.26
CA ALA A 125 19.00 0.14 5.98
C ALA A 125 18.08 -1.08 5.76
N THR A 126 18.22 -2.15 6.55
CA THR A 126 17.48 -3.42 6.33
C THR A 126 16.08 -3.45 6.94
N SER A 127 15.79 -2.55 7.88
CA SER A 127 14.50 -2.51 8.60
C SER A 127 13.35 -2.05 7.70
N ALA A 128 13.57 -0.98 6.91
CA ALA A 128 12.54 -0.42 6.03
C ALA A 128 12.10 -1.41 4.93
N ALA A 129 13.04 -2.13 4.32
CA ALA A 129 12.74 -3.13 3.29
C ALA A 129 11.91 -4.31 3.83
N ARG A 130 12.18 -4.75 5.08
CA ARG A 130 11.39 -5.79 5.75
C ARG A 130 9.98 -5.31 6.06
N ASN A 131 9.82 -4.06 6.52
CA ASN A 131 8.51 -3.48 6.80
C ASN A 131 7.67 -3.34 5.53
N LEU A 132 8.26 -2.91 4.41
CA LEU A 132 7.54 -2.82 3.13
C LEU A 132 7.07 -4.20 2.64
N GLN A 133 7.94 -5.21 2.73
CA GLN A 133 7.58 -6.57 2.32
C GLN A 133 6.50 -7.18 3.23
N ALA A 134 6.57 -6.92 4.54
CA ALA A 134 5.53 -7.34 5.48
C ALA A 134 4.19 -6.66 5.16
N ALA A 135 4.21 -5.37 4.79
CA ALA A 135 3.01 -4.64 4.37
C ALA A 135 2.41 -5.18 3.06
N MET A 136 3.24 -5.55 2.08
CA MET A 136 2.74 -6.19 0.85
C MET A 136 2.09 -7.56 1.15
N GLN A 137 2.71 -8.35 2.02
CA GLN A 137 2.16 -9.66 2.42
C GLN A 137 0.87 -9.53 3.24
N SER A 138 0.70 -8.47 4.04
CA SER A 138 -0.57 -8.25 4.73
C SER A 138 -1.67 -7.87 3.75
N GLN A 139 -1.37 -7.03 2.75
CA GLN A 139 -2.34 -6.70 1.69
C GLN A 139 -2.81 -7.95 0.94
N ASP A 140 -1.89 -8.85 0.55
CA ASP A 140 -2.25 -10.10 -0.11
C ASP A 140 -3.14 -11.00 0.77
N ARG A 141 -2.90 -11.02 2.09
CA ARG A 141 -3.72 -11.80 3.04
C ARG A 141 -5.11 -11.21 3.22
N ASP A 142 -5.19 -9.89 3.32
CA ASP A 142 -6.46 -9.18 3.47
C ASP A 142 -7.31 -9.35 2.22
N ALA A 143 -6.70 -9.29 1.03
CA ALA A 143 -7.37 -9.52 -0.25
C ALA A 143 -8.01 -10.91 -0.33
N LEU A 144 -7.28 -11.95 0.10
CA LEU A 144 -7.78 -13.32 0.16
C LEU A 144 -8.91 -13.49 1.18
N GLU A 145 -8.89 -12.74 2.28
CA GLU A 145 -9.98 -12.73 3.28
C GLU A 145 -11.27 -12.15 2.68
N VAL A 146 -11.16 -11.04 1.94
CA VAL A 146 -12.30 -10.44 1.23
C VAL A 146 -12.85 -11.39 0.17
N GLU A 147 -11.99 -12.06 -0.60
CA GLU A 147 -12.40 -13.07 -1.59
C GLU A 147 -13.15 -14.23 -0.93
N ALA A 148 -12.60 -14.82 0.12
CA ALA A 148 -13.23 -15.90 0.86
C ALA A 148 -14.59 -15.49 1.45
N PHE A 149 -14.68 -14.25 1.96
CA PHE A 149 -15.90 -13.67 2.48
C PHE A 149 -16.98 -13.52 1.40
N LEU A 150 -16.65 -12.93 0.25
CA LEU A 150 -17.59 -12.75 -0.87
C LEU A 150 -18.02 -14.10 -1.46
N CYS A 151 -17.10 -15.05 -1.61
CA CYS A 151 -17.40 -16.43 -2.03
C CYS A 151 -18.39 -17.12 -1.08
N SER A 152 -18.24 -16.93 0.25
CA SER A 152 -19.19 -17.50 1.23
C SER A 152 -20.63 -16.99 1.05
N LEU A 153 -20.78 -15.79 0.48
CA LEU A 153 -22.06 -15.16 0.16
C LEU A 153 -22.54 -15.45 -1.26
N LYS A 154 -21.80 -16.24 -2.06
CA LYS A 154 -22.06 -16.45 -3.49
C LYS A 154 -22.01 -15.14 -4.30
N LEU A 155 -21.07 -14.27 -3.94
CA LEU A 155 -20.81 -12.96 -4.58
C LEU A 155 -19.46 -12.95 -5.32
N ASP A 156 -18.93 -14.12 -5.64
CA ASP A 156 -17.67 -14.43 -6.33
C ASP A 156 -17.44 -13.57 -7.59
N ARG A 157 -18.50 -13.34 -8.38
CA ARG A 157 -18.46 -12.48 -9.58
C ARG A 157 -18.04 -11.02 -9.32
N TYR A 158 -18.12 -10.54 -8.07
CA TYR A 158 -17.75 -9.17 -7.70
C TYR A 158 -16.34 -9.06 -7.12
N VAL A 159 -15.64 -10.17 -6.89
CA VAL A 159 -14.29 -10.17 -6.30
C VAL A 159 -13.33 -9.33 -7.12
N VAL A 160 -13.29 -9.53 -8.44
CA VAL A 160 -12.42 -8.78 -9.36
C VAL A 160 -12.73 -7.28 -9.28
N LEU A 161 -14.01 -6.90 -9.25
CA LEU A 161 -14.42 -5.50 -9.15
C LEU A 161 -14.02 -4.86 -7.82
N PHE A 162 -14.10 -5.59 -6.70
CA PHE A 162 -13.62 -5.10 -5.41
C PHE A 162 -12.12 -4.83 -5.43
N MET A 163 -11.33 -5.76 -6.00
CA MET A 163 -9.87 -5.60 -6.11
C MET A 163 -9.49 -4.45 -7.06
N GLU A 164 -10.19 -4.29 -8.18
CA GLU A 164 -9.96 -3.18 -9.13
C GLU A 164 -10.26 -1.80 -8.52
N HIS A 165 -11.27 -1.72 -7.64
CA HIS A 165 -11.62 -0.48 -6.94
C HIS A 165 -10.83 -0.26 -5.64
N GLY A 166 -9.92 -1.17 -5.25
CA GLY A 166 -9.12 -1.05 -4.03
C GLY A 166 -9.87 -1.38 -2.74
N PHE A 167 -10.96 -2.16 -2.82
CA PHE A 167 -11.65 -2.74 -1.67
C PHE A 167 -11.06 -4.11 -1.31
N ASP A 168 -9.75 -4.14 -1.10
CA ASP A 168 -8.96 -5.34 -0.81
C ASP A 168 -8.83 -5.65 0.70
N CYS A 169 -9.28 -4.74 1.57
CA CYS A 169 -9.19 -4.89 3.02
C CYS A 169 -10.57 -5.08 3.68
N MET A 170 -10.61 -5.98 4.67
CA MET A 170 -11.86 -6.36 5.32
C MET A 170 -12.47 -5.23 6.17
N ASP A 171 -11.65 -4.31 6.68
CA ASP A 171 -12.12 -3.14 7.42
C ASP A 171 -12.73 -2.08 6.49
N VAL A 172 -12.14 -1.85 5.31
CA VAL A 172 -12.69 -0.93 4.30
C VAL A 172 -14.07 -1.42 3.83
N VAL A 173 -14.22 -2.73 3.59
CA VAL A 173 -15.51 -3.32 3.20
C VAL A 173 -16.58 -3.18 4.30
N LYS A 174 -16.21 -3.16 5.59
CA LYS A 174 -17.16 -2.91 6.70
C LYS A 174 -17.63 -1.47 6.76
N GLU A 175 -16.80 -0.53 6.32
CA GLU A 175 -17.11 0.90 6.22
C GLU A 175 -17.81 1.25 4.91
N MET A 176 -17.83 0.33 3.96
CA MET A 176 -18.38 0.57 2.64
C MET A 176 -19.90 0.84 2.70
N GLU A 177 -20.28 2.00 2.20
CA GLU A 177 -21.67 2.41 2.08
C GLU A 177 -22.37 1.79 0.86
N GLU A 178 -23.69 1.85 0.86
CA GLU A 178 -24.52 1.32 -0.22
C GLU A 178 -24.28 2.04 -1.56
N GLU A 179 -23.98 3.34 -1.52
CA GLU A 179 -23.67 4.13 -2.72
C GLU A 179 -22.42 3.61 -3.44
N HIS A 180 -21.37 3.27 -2.69
CA HIS A 180 -20.15 2.67 -3.25
C HIS A 180 -20.45 1.32 -3.91
N MET A 181 -21.27 0.47 -3.27
CA MET A 181 -21.65 -0.82 -3.86
C MET A 181 -22.47 -0.65 -5.15
N GLN A 182 -23.37 0.35 -5.20
CA GLN A 182 -24.11 0.67 -6.42
C GLN A 182 -23.18 1.18 -7.53
N GLN A 183 -22.19 2.00 -7.19
CA GLN A 183 -21.22 2.55 -8.13
C GLN A 183 -20.32 1.47 -8.76
N ILE A 184 -19.98 0.43 -8.01
CA ILE A 184 -19.27 -0.76 -8.49
C ILE A 184 -20.17 -1.64 -9.40
N GLY A 185 -21.47 -1.35 -9.46
CA GLY A 185 -22.43 -2.10 -10.28
C GLY A 185 -22.98 -3.36 -9.60
N MET A 186 -23.01 -3.40 -8.27
CA MET A 186 -23.73 -4.47 -7.56
C MET A 186 -25.24 -4.29 -7.69
N ALA A 187 -25.95 -5.40 -7.93
CA ALA A 187 -27.41 -5.41 -7.90
C ALA A 187 -27.92 -5.19 -6.47
N THR A 188 -29.01 -4.44 -6.30
CA THR A 188 -29.58 -4.07 -4.98
C THR A 188 -29.81 -5.27 -4.05
N GLY A 189 -30.24 -6.42 -4.59
CA GLY A 189 -30.39 -7.65 -3.80
C GLY A 189 -29.07 -8.19 -3.22
N HIS A 190 -27.98 -8.08 -3.97
CA HIS A 190 -26.64 -8.47 -3.51
C HIS A 190 -26.09 -7.47 -2.49
N ILE A 191 -26.37 -6.18 -2.66
CA ILE A 191 -26.06 -5.12 -1.69
C ILE A 191 -26.71 -5.45 -0.34
N LEU A 192 -28.02 -5.72 -0.34
CA LEU A 192 -28.75 -6.07 0.89
C LEU A 192 -28.18 -7.31 1.57
N LYS A 193 -27.78 -8.32 0.79
CA LYS A 193 -27.16 -9.55 1.30
C LYS A 193 -25.80 -9.28 1.97
N LEU A 194 -24.96 -8.47 1.33
CA LEU A 194 -23.67 -8.06 1.86
C LEU A 194 -23.84 -7.24 3.13
N ARG A 195 -24.70 -6.21 3.13
CA ARG A 195 -25.00 -5.39 4.32
C ARG A 195 -25.52 -6.22 5.48
N LYS A 196 -26.41 -7.18 5.22
CA LYS A 196 -26.93 -8.08 6.24
C LYS A 196 -25.79 -8.88 6.89
N ARG A 197 -24.85 -9.41 6.10
CA ARG A 197 -23.71 -10.16 6.63
C ARG A 197 -22.72 -9.26 7.37
N LEU A 198 -22.43 -8.07 6.87
CA LEU A 198 -21.56 -7.10 7.54
C LEU A 198 -22.14 -6.64 8.89
N ALA A 199 -23.46 -6.53 9.02
CA ALA A 199 -24.13 -6.22 10.28
C ALA A 199 -23.94 -7.31 11.35
N GLU A 200 -23.73 -8.57 10.95
CA GLU A 200 -23.42 -9.68 11.87
C GLU A 200 -21.95 -9.66 12.31
N PHE A 201 -21.04 -9.15 11.46
CA PHE A 201 -19.61 -9.00 11.78
C PHE A 201 -19.30 -7.79 12.64
N LYS A 202 -20.12 -6.74 12.58
CA LYS A 202 -20.00 -5.61 13.50
C LYS A 202 -20.27 -6.21 14.89
N PRO A 203 -19.25 -6.41 15.74
CA PRO A 203 -19.46 -7.06 17.03
C PRO A 203 -20.56 -6.26 17.68
N LYS A 204 -21.66 -6.95 18.03
CA LYS A 204 -22.84 -6.33 18.63
C LYS A 204 -22.33 -5.71 19.92
N LYS A 205 -21.89 -4.45 19.83
CA LYS A 205 -21.19 -3.71 20.87
C LYS A 205 -22.11 -3.86 22.06
N ALA A 206 -21.68 -4.71 23.00
CA ALA A 206 -22.56 -5.25 24.02
C ALA A 206 -23.28 -4.04 24.59
N SER A 207 -24.59 -4.01 24.39
CA SER A 207 -25.42 -2.86 24.70
C SER A 207 -25.09 -2.40 26.12
N GLU A 208 -24.38 -1.29 26.23
CA GLU A 208 -24.25 -0.44 27.42
C GLU A 208 -25.62 0.18 27.72
N GLY A 209 -26.62 -0.69 27.95
CA GLY A 209 -28.03 -0.34 27.89
C GLY A 209 -28.93 -1.34 28.62
N ALA A 210 -28.38 -2.05 29.61
CA ALA A 210 -29.14 -2.70 30.67
C ALA A 210 -28.77 -2.10 32.04
N GLU A 211 -28.66 -0.77 32.12
CA GLU A 211 -28.64 -0.03 33.38
C GLU A 211 -29.65 1.12 33.29
N LYS A 212 -30.92 0.75 33.25
CA LYS A 212 -32.07 1.61 33.55
C LYS A 212 -33.02 0.82 34.43
N ASP A 213 -32.61 0.51 35.65
CA ASP A 213 -33.50 0.54 36.81
C ASP A 213 -32.70 0.32 38.10
N LEU A 214 -33.18 0.88 39.21
CA LEU A 214 -32.60 0.86 40.56
C LEU A 214 -31.67 2.03 40.92
N THR A 215 -32.30 3.19 41.03
CA THR A 215 -32.29 3.98 42.27
C THR A 215 -31.61 3.32 43.49
N ARG A 216 -30.40 3.75 43.87
CA ARG A 216 -30.09 3.96 45.30
C ARG A 216 -28.95 4.96 45.51
N LYS A 217 -29.40 6.19 45.74
CA LYS A 217 -28.72 7.28 46.45
C LYS A 217 -27.97 6.74 47.67
N VAL A 218 -26.64 6.74 47.64
CA VAL A 218 -25.79 6.74 48.84
C VAL A 218 -24.70 7.78 48.67
N SER A 219 -24.84 8.82 49.49
CA SER A 219 -23.83 9.81 49.83
C SER A 219 -22.64 9.13 50.50
N PHE A 220 -21.40 9.46 50.13
CA PHE A 220 -20.30 9.48 51.10
C PHE A 220 -19.19 10.48 50.69
N SER A 221 -19.03 11.44 51.60
CA SER A 221 -17.94 12.38 51.91
C SER A 221 -16.50 12.09 51.43
N GLU A 222 -15.85 13.16 50.94
CA GLU A 222 -14.66 13.83 51.52
C GLU A 222 -13.37 13.03 51.82
N ALA A 223 -12.35 13.30 50.97
CA ALA A 223 -10.87 13.31 51.19
C ALA A 223 -10.14 11.99 51.58
N PRO A 224 -8.78 11.84 51.43
CA PRO A 224 -7.73 12.81 51.08
C PRO A 224 -6.70 12.35 50.00
N LYS A 225 -5.85 13.31 49.57
CA LYS A 225 -4.64 13.15 48.72
C LYS A 225 -3.55 12.28 49.38
N PRO A 226 -2.86 11.40 48.64
CA PRO A 226 -1.48 10.99 48.92
C PRO A 226 -0.54 11.61 47.86
N LYS A 227 0.34 12.55 48.21
CA LYS A 227 1.73 12.38 48.70
C LYS A 227 2.63 11.56 47.77
N GLU A 228 3.45 12.31 47.05
CA GLU A 228 4.67 11.92 46.35
C GLU A 228 5.57 11.06 47.25
N THR A 229 6.09 9.97 46.67
CA THR A 229 7.25 9.26 47.19
C THR A 229 8.18 8.94 46.02
N GLU A 230 9.38 9.51 46.11
CA GLU A 230 10.52 9.17 45.28
C GLU A 230 10.94 7.72 45.56
N ALA A 231 11.03 6.90 44.52
CA ALA A 231 11.75 5.63 44.56
C ALA A 231 12.32 5.33 43.18
N ALA A 232 13.65 5.44 43.08
CA ALA A 232 14.45 4.98 41.96
C ALA A 232 14.23 3.47 41.71
N GLY A 233 13.85 3.11 40.49
CA GLY A 233 13.51 1.73 40.14
C GLY A 233 13.46 1.49 38.63
N PHE A 234 14.65 1.37 38.05
CA PHE A 234 15.01 1.05 36.67
C PHE A 234 14.02 0.14 35.91
N SER A 235 13.04 0.77 35.25
CA SER A 235 12.20 0.15 34.22
C SER A 235 12.09 1.17 33.08
N LYS A 236 12.95 1.04 32.06
CA LYS A 236 12.90 1.88 30.86
C LYS A 236 11.62 1.55 30.09
N SER A 237 10.54 2.22 30.47
CA SER A 237 9.30 2.32 29.74
C SER A 237 9.59 2.94 28.37
N LEU A 238 9.22 2.25 27.30
CA LEU A 238 9.24 2.78 25.93
C LEU A 238 8.36 4.05 25.77
N LEU A 239 7.53 4.38 26.77
CA LEU A 239 6.75 5.63 26.80
C LEU A 239 7.52 6.85 27.37
N GLU A 240 8.68 6.66 27.99
CA GLU A 240 9.54 7.76 28.49
C GLU A 240 10.78 7.96 27.61
N GLY A 241 10.60 7.81 26.31
CA GLY A 241 11.49 8.47 25.36
C GLY A 241 11.18 9.95 25.40
N ALA A 242 12.13 10.79 25.84
CA ALA A 242 12.06 12.22 25.60
C ALA A 242 12.03 12.42 24.08
N PHE A 243 10.83 12.63 23.54
CA PHE A 243 10.64 12.93 22.13
C PHE A 243 11.09 14.37 21.93
N ASP A 244 12.25 14.53 21.31
CA ASP A 244 12.76 15.84 20.94
C ASP A 244 11.98 16.32 19.71
N GLU A 245 10.92 17.09 19.99
CA GLU A 245 9.98 17.60 19.00
C GLU A 245 10.69 18.49 17.96
N GLU A 246 11.80 19.11 18.37
CA GLU A 246 12.59 20.03 17.54
C GLU A 246 13.40 19.28 16.47
N ASP A 247 14.07 18.17 16.85
CA ASP A 247 14.81 17.31 15.90
C ASP A 247 13.86 16.59 14.92
N SER A 248 12.69 16.16 15.41
CA SER A 248 11.69 15.50 14.57
C SER A 248 11.07 16.48 13.56
N ALA A 249 10.82 17.72 13.98
CA ALA A 249 10.36 18.79 13.09
C ALA A 249 11.43 19.15 12.04
N ALA A 250 12.71 19.20 12.43
CA ALA A 250 13.81 19.47 11.51
C ALA A 250 13.93 18.37 10.43
N SER A 251 13.85 17.10 10.84
CA SER A 251 13.89 15.94 9.93
C SER A 251 12.72 15.95 8.95
N PHE A 252 11.52 16.29 9.41
CA PHE A 252 10.34 16.39 8.53
C PHE A 252 10.47 17.55 7.52
N GLN A 253 11.00 18.70 7.94
CA GLN A 253 11.25 19.82 7.03
C GLN A 253 12.37 19.52 6.03
N GLU A 254 13.40 18.77 6.41
CA GLU A 254 14.45 18.31 5.51
C GLU A 254 13.89 17.35 4.46
N ALA A 255 13.05 16.39 4.86
CA ALA A 255 12.35 15.49 3.95
C ALA A 255 11.45 16.26 2.97
N LEU A 256 10.71 17.28 3.42
CA LEU A 256 9.90 18.14 2.55
C LEU A 256 10.76 18.98 1.59
N LYS A 257 11.92 19.47 2.04
CA LYS A 257 12.87 20.18 1.18
C LYS A 257 13.50 19.24 0.15
N ALA A 258 13.81 17.99 0.52
CA ALA A 258 14.30 16.98 -0.40
C ALA A 258 13.24 16.59 -1.44
N TRP A 259 11.98 16.46 -1.03
CA TRP A 259 10.87 16.17 -1.94
C TRP A 259 10.59 17.32 -2.91
N ARG A 260 10.66 18.57 -2.42
CA ARG A 260 10.47 19.77 -3.27
C ARG A 260 11.69 20.10 -4.12
N GLY A 261 12.90 19.83 -3.64
CA GLY A 261 14.17 20.09 -4.34
C GLY A 261 14.62 18.96 -5.27
N GLY A 262 14.16 17.73 -5.03
CA GLY A 262 14.53 16.54 -5.80
C GLY A 262 13.88 16.43 -7.19
N ALA A 263 13.01 17.37 -7.56
CA ALA A 263 12.43 17.43 -8.91
C ALA A 263 13.38 18.08 -9.96
N ALA A 264 14.54 18.60 -9.55
CA ALA A 264 15.36 19.42 -10.44
C ALA A 264 16.37 18.65 -11.31
N GLU A 265 16.82 17.43 -10.97
CA GLU A 265 17.87 16.74 -11.75
C GLU A 265 17.73 15.21 -11.81
N ALA A 266 16.54 14.71 -12.15
CA ALA A 266 16.43 13.38 -12.75
C ALA A 266 16.40 13.55 -14.28
N PRO A 267 17.53 13.32 -15.00
CA PRO A 267 17.52 13.32 -16.46
C PRO A 267 16.74 12.10 -16.96
N GLY A 268 15.43 12.25 -17.19
CA GLY A 268 14.60 11.19 -17.78
C GLY A 268 13.17 11.05 -17.29
N SER A 269 12.60 12.02 -16.56
CA SER A 269 11.15 11.98 -16.29
C SER A 269 10.36 12.37 -17.55
N PHE A 270 9.72 11.36 -18.13
CA PHE A 270 8.81 11.43 -19.28
C PHE A 270 7.76 12.56 -19.18
N TRP A 271 7.35 12.96 -17.97
CA TRP A 271 6.37 14.04 -17.75
C TRP A 271 6.90 15.44 -18.07
N SER A 272 8.22 15.67 -18.00
CA SER A 272 8.81 16.95 -18.41
C SER A 272 8.89 17.12 -19.93
N SER A 273 8.80 16.03 -20.70
CA SER A 273 8.86 16.08 -22.17
C SER A 273 7.52 16.35 -22.85
N LEU A 274 6.40 16.30 -22.12
CA LEU A 274 5.04 16.51 -22.64
C LEU A 274 4.47 17.91 -22.34
N GLY A 275 5.20 18.76 -21.62
CA GLY A 275 4.70 20.06 -21.13
C GLY A 275 5.19 21.30 -21.89
N GLY A 276 5.78 21.17 -23.09
CA GLY A 276 6.41 22.28 -23.81
C GLY A 276 5.81 22.63 -25.18
N SER A 277 4.96 21.77 -25.74
CA SER A 277 4.22 22.10 -26.97
C SER A 277 2.80 22.46 -26.59
N ASP A 278 2.43 23.72 -26.78
CA ASP A 278 1.06 24.21 -26.87
C ASP A 278 0.17 23.16 -27.55
N VAL A 279 -0.61 22.43 -26.73
CA VAL A 279 -1.67 21.57 -27.24
C VAL A 279 -2.75 22.52 -27.71
N ASN A 280 -2.70 22.83 -29.00
CA ASN A 280 -3.67 23.66 -29.69
C ASN A 280 -5.05 22.98 -29.64
N LEU A 281 -5.81 23.33 -28.60
CA LEU A 281 -7.16 22.82 -28.29
C LEU A 281 -8.18 23.12 -29.40
N GLU A 282 -7.88 24.00 -30.36
CA GLU A 282 -8.77 24.26 -31.49
C GLU A 282 -8.81 23.12 -32.52
N ARG A 283 -7.82 22.21 -32.53
CA ARG A 283 -7.79 21.07 -33.46
C ARG A 283 -8.58 19.85 -32.99
N ALA A 284 -9.06 19.85 -31.75
CA ALA A 284 -9.94 18.81 -31.20
C ALA A 284 -11.44 19.13 -31.39
N SER A 285 -11.79 20.14 -32.19
CA SER A 285 -13.18 20.33 -32.63
C SER A 285 -13.52 19.28 -33.69
N THR A 286 -14.31 18.29 -33.29
CA THR A 286 -15.01 17.38 -34.21
C THR A 286 -15.77 18.21 -35.25
N PRO A 287 -15.61 17.94 -36.55
CA PRO A 287 -16.35 18.67 -37.58
C PRO A 287 -17.81 18.21 -37.55
N SER A 288 -18.66 19.01 -36.90
CA SER A 288 -20.12 18.93 -36.94
C SER A 288 -20.63 19.37 -38.32
N LYS A 289 -20.28 18.63 -39.38
CA LYS A 289 -20.88 18.82 -40.71
C LYS A 289 -21.95 17.76 -40.89
N LEU A 290 -23.17 18.08 -40.46
CA LEU A 290 -24.39 17.38 -40.85
C LEU A 290 -24.50 17.48 -42.39
N PRO A 291 -24.49 16.36 -43.14
CA PRO A 291 -24.89 16.40 -44.52
C PRO A 291 -26.39 16.59 -44.59
N ALA A 292 -26.77 17.68 -45.25
CA ALA A 292 -28.15 18.01 -45.58
C ALA A 292 -28.81 16.87 -46.36
N GLU A 293 -30.05 16.61 -45.95
CA GLU A 293 -31.19 16.10 -46.72
C GLU A 293 -30.89 15.46 -48.08
N SER A 294 -31.00 14.14 -48.10
CA SER A 294 -31.52 13.42 -49.26
C SER A 294 -32.72 12.59 -48.80
N THR A 295 -33.91 13.17 -49.03
CA THR A 295 -35.22 12.54 -48.95
C THR A 295 -35.44 11.62 -50.15
N ALA A 296 -35.56 10.32 -49.90
CA ALA A 296 -36.38 9.33 -50.64
C ALA A 296 -36.08 7.96 -50.02
N ALA A 297 -36.88 7.49 -49.06
CA ALA A 297 -38.07 6.69 -49.32
C ALA A 297 -37.74 5.43 -50.15
N GLU A 298 -37.34 4.35 -49.48
CA GLU A 298 -37.83 2.99 -49.79
C GLU A 298 -37.39 1.98 -48.73
N THR A 299 -38.38 1.32 -48.13
CA THR A 299 -38.30 0.05 -47.35
C THR A 299 -37.29 0.01 -46.21
N SER A 300 -37.73 0.47 -45.05
CA SER A 300 -37.24 0.04 -43.74
C SER A 300 -37.56 -1.44 -43.50
N ASN A 301 -36.95 -2.33 -44.28
CA ASN A 301 -36.69 -3.69 -43.86
C ASN A 301 -35.51 -3.60 -42.90
N VAL A 302 -35.79 -3.19 -41.66
CA VAL A 302 -34.82 -3.22 -40.56
C VAL A 302 -34.48 -4.69 -40.37
N ALA A 303 -33.44 -5.12 -41.08
CA ALA A 303 -32.84 -6.43 -40.95
C ALA A 303 -32.55 -6.63 -39.47
N LEU A 304 -33.40 -7.44 -38.85
CA LEU A 304 -33.33 -7.86 -37.46
C LEU A 304 -31.92 -8.38 -37.17
N GLY A 305 -31.14 -7.60 -36.41
CA GLY A 305 -30.12 -8.13 -35.51
C GLY A 305 -28.69 -8.22 -36.02
N GLU A 306 -28.22 -7.37 -36.93
CA GLU A 306 -26.77 -7.30 -37.19
C GLU A 306 -26.04 -6.67 -35.99
N GLU A 307 -25.45 -7.53 -35.17
CA GLU A 307 -24.67 -7.17 -33.99
C GLU A 307 -23.41 -6.37 -34.38
N LYS A 308 -23.28 -5.17 -33.81
CA LYS A 308 -22.07 -4.34 -33.93
C LYS A 308 -21.10 -4.70 -32.82
N LEU A 309 -19.86 -4.98 -33.20
CA LEU A 309 -18.76 -5.31 -32.29
C LEU A 309 -17.66 -4.24 -32.36
N CYS A 310 -16.85 -4.16 -31.32
CA CYS A 310 -15.68 -3.28 -31.26
C CYS A 310 -14.40 -4.11 -31.42
N CYS A 311 -13.50 -3.68 -32.30
CA CYS A 311 -12.21 -4.37 -32.50
C CYS A 311 -11.31 -4.14 -31.28
N TYR A 312 -10.84 -5.20 -30.64
CA TYR A 312 -9.98 -5.09 -29.46
C TYR A 312 -8.61 -4.43 -29.73
N GLN A 313 -8.15 -4.43 -30.98
CA GLN A 313 -6.83 -3.89 -31.33
C GLN A 313 -6.85 -2.39 -31.65
N CYS A 314 -7.88 -1.92 -32.36
CA CYS A 314 -7.96 -0.53 -32.83
C CYS A 314 -9.22 0.22 -32.36
N PHE A 315 -10.07 -0.42 -31.56
CA PHE A 315 -11.33 0.09 -31.02
C PHE A 315 -12.35 0.55 -32.08
N LYS A 316 -12.13 0.22 -33.35
CA LYS A 316 -13.07 0.51 -34.44
C LYS A 316 -14.32 -0.37 -34.32
N GLN A 317 -15.49 0.22 -34.47
CA GLN A 317 -16.76 -0.51 -34.56
C GLN A 317 -16.90 -1.15 -35.95
N PHE A 318 -17.36 -2.40 -35.99
CA PHE A 318 -17.61 -3.17 -37.20
C PHE A 318 -18.77 -4.15 -36.98
N TYR A 319 -19.36 -4.67 -38.06
CA TYR A 319 -20.45 -5.64 -37.96
C TYR A 319 -19.90 -7.06 -37.78
N ALA A 320 -20.56 -7.89 -36.98
CA ALA A 320 -20.12 -9.24 -36.67
C ALA A 320 -19.86 -10.12 -37.91
N GLN A 321 -20.58 -9.89 -39.01
CA GLN A 321 -20.38 -10.59 -40.29
C GLN A 321 -19.02 -10.31 -40.95
N PHE A 322 -18.36 -9.21 -40.61
CA PHE A 322 -17.01 -8.85 -41.09
C PHE A 322 -15.93 -9.14 -40.04
N ALA A 323 -16.26 -9.88 -38.98
CA ALA A 323 -15.28 -10.29 -37.98
C ALA A 323 -14.27 -11.28 -38.56
N VAL A 324 -13.00 -10.97 -38.38
CA VAL A 324 -11.92 -11.96 -38.48
C VAL A 324 -11.81 -12.64 -37.11
N GLU A 325 -12.10 -13.93 -37.06
CA GLU A 325 -12.03 -14.74 -35.85
C GLU A 325 -10.64 -15.38 -35.70
N ARG A 326 -10.05 -15.26 -34.51
CA ARG A 326 -8.82 -15.96 -34.10
C ARG A 326 -9.01 -16.60 -32.75
N GLU A 327 -8.44 -17.78 -32.57
CA GLU A 327 -8.49 -18.51 -31.31
C GLU A 327 -7.49 -17.91 -30.31
N ASP A 328 -7.95 -17.61 -29.10
CA ASP A 328 -7.13 -17.16 -27.98
C ASP A 328 -6.81 -18.36 -27.08
N GLU A 329 -5.61 -18.91 -27.27
CA GLU A 329 -5.08 -20.02 -26.48
C GLU A 329 -5.01 -19.67 -24.98
N THR A 330 -4.88 -18.40 -24.62
CA THR A 330 -4.76 -17.98 -23.21
C THR A 330 -6.12 -17.91 -22.52
N ALA A 331 -7.15 -17.41 -23.23
CA ALA A 331 -8.49 -17.20 -22.67
C ALA A 331 -9.48 -18.34 -23.00
N GLY A 332 -9.10 -19.29 -23.86
CA GLY A 332 -9.98 -20.39 -24.28
C GLY A 332 -11.21 -19.93 -25.07
N GLY A 333 -11.09 -18.85 -25.85
CA GLY A 333 -12.21 -18.23 -26.57
C GLY A 333 -11.80 -17.65 -27.92
N GLN A 334 -12.79 -17.40 -28.79
CA GLN A 334 -12.56 -16.75 -30.08
C GLN A 334 -12.59 -15.23 -29.92
N ARG A 335 -11.56 -14.54 -30.44
CA ARG A 335 -11.53 -13.09 -30.55
C ARG A 335 -11.95 -12.64 -31.94
N ARG A 336 -12.78 -11.60 -31.98
CA ARG A 336 -13.29 -10.97 -33.20
C ARG A 336 -12.60 -9.65 -33.45
N LEU A 337 -12.01 -9.49 -34.64
CA LEU A 337 -11.22 -8.33 -35.04
C LEU A 337 -11.74 -7.77 -36.36
N CYS A 338 -11.55 -6.46 -36.59
CA CYS A 338 -12.13 -5.79 -37.76
C CYS A 338 -11.41 -6.06 -39.08
N SER A 339 -10.21 -6.65 -39.07
CA SER A 339 -9.40 -6.91 -40.26
C SER A 339 -8.29 -7.93 -40.00
N GLU A 340 -7.78 -8.55 -41.06
CA GLU A 340 -6.59 -9.44 -41.05
C GLU A 340 -5.38 -8.74 -40.42
N ALA A 341 -5.14 -7.47 -40.75
CA ALA A 341 -4.03 -6.70 -40.17
C ALA A 341 -4.15 -6.55 -38.63
N CYS A 342 -5.36 -6.37 -38.11
CA CYS A 342 -5.58 -6.36 -36.65
C CYS A 342 -5.39 -7.76 -36.04
N ALA A 343 -5.80 -8.81 -36.77
CA ALA A 343 -5.58 -10.20 -36.37
C ALA A 343 -4.09 -10.55 -36.28
N ASP A 344 -3.31 -10.20 -37.28
CA ASP A 344 -1.88 -10.46 -37.31
C ASP A 344 -1.13 -9.68 -36.22
N ALA A 345 -1.47 -8.41 -36.01
CA ALA A 345 -0.91 -7.60 -34.94
C ALA A 345 -1.21 -8.21 -33.56
N TRP A 346 -2.44 -8.69 -33.35
CA TRP A 346 -2.82 -9.36 -32.12
C TRP A 346 -2.08 -10.70 -31.95
N CYS A 347 -2.00 -11.54 -32.99
CA CYS A 347 -1.24 -12.81 -32.94
C CYS A 347 0.27 -12.59 -32.71
N ALA A 348 0.85 -11.52 -33.26
CA ALA A 348 2.24 -11.14 -32.99
C ALA A 348 2.42 -10.72 -31.52
N ALA A 349 1.51 -9.92 -30.98
CA ALA A 349 1.53 -9.51 -29.58
C ALA A 349 1.34 -10.70 -28.62
N ALA A 350 0.46 -11.65 -28.97
CA ALA A 350 0.25 -12.88 -28.20
C ALA A 350 1.52 -13.75 -28.15
N ARG A 351 2.17 -13.98 -29.30
CA ARG A 351 3.45 -14.70 -29.37
C ARG A 351 4.56 -14.01 -28.57
N ALA A 352 4.68 -12.68 -28.70
CA ALA A 352 5.66 -11.92 -27.94
C ALA A 352 5.44 -12.04 -26.41
N LYS A 353 4.18 -12.07 -25.95
CA LYS A 353 3.85 -12.31 -24.55
C LYS A 353 4.21 -13.73 -24.10
N ALA A 354 3.93 -14.74 -24.93
CA ALA A 354 4.29 -16.13 -24.64
C ALA A 354 5.81 -16.31 -24.51
N GLU A 355 6.60 -15.77 -25.45
CA GLU A 355 8.07 -15.81 -25.40
C GLU A 355 8.62 -15.07 -24.17
N ALA A 356 8.03 -13.92 -23.80
CA ALA A 356 8.44 -13.18 -22.61
C ALA A 356 8.17 -13.98 -21.32
N PHE A 357 7.04 -14.69 -21.27
CA PHE A 357 6.71 -15.55 -20.14
C PHE A 357 7.67 -16.75 -20.04
N GLU A 358 7.97 -17.41 -21.16
CA GLU A 358 8.95 -18.50 -21.22
C GLU A 358 10.34 -18.05 -20.78
N LYS A 359 10.82 -16.89 -21.28
CA LYS A 359 12.10 -16.31 -20.85
C LYS A 359 12.13 -16.04 -19.34
N ARG A 360 11.04 -15.54 -18.77
CA ARG A 360 10.94 -15.30 -17.32
C ARG A 360 10.98 -16.62 -16.54
N GLN A 361 10.32 -17.67 -17.02
CA GLN A 361 10.39 -18.99 -16.39
C GLN A 361 11.81 -19.57 -16.45
N LEU A 362 12.48 -19.47 -17.59
CA LEU A 362 13.86 -19.92 -17.75
C LEU A 362 14.83 -19.13 -16.86
N GLN A 363 14.66 -17.81 -16.72
CA GLN A 363 15.43 -17.00 -15.78
C GLN A 363 15.23 -17.46 -14.32
N LEU A 364 14.01 -17.81 -13.93
CA LEU A 364 13.74 -18.35 -12.60
C LEU A 364 14.38 -19.73 -12.40
N GLN A 365 14.33 -20.61 -13.40
CA GLN A 365 14.99 -21.92 -13.35
C GLN A 365 16.51 -21.76 -13.25
N GLN A 366 17.11 -20.89 -14.07
CA GLN A 366 18.55 -20.58 -13.98
C GLN A 366 18.94 -20.05 -12.60
N MET A 367 18.12 -19.19 -12.00
CA MET A 367 18.36 -18.70 -10.65
C MET A 367 18.29 -19.83 -9.61
N GLN A 368 17.35 -20.76 -9.74
CA GLN A 368 17.23 -21.93 -8.86
C GLN A 368 18.40 -22.91 -9.02
N GLU A 369 18.85 -23.15 -10.25
CA GLU A 369 20.02 -23.99 -10.53
C GLU A 369 21.30 -23.36 -9.97
N MET A 370 21.46 -22.04 -10.15
CA MET A 370 22.58 -21.30 -9.56
C MET A 370 22.55 -21.35 -8.03
N GLN A 371 21.38 -21.24 -7.40
CA GLN A 371 21.23 -21.43 -5.95
C GLN A 371 21.58 -22.85 -5.51
N ARG A 372 21.16 -23.87 -6.27
CA ARG A 372 21.52 -25.27 -5.99
C ARG A 372 23.03 -25.51 -6.10
N ALA A 373 23.67 -24.97 -7.14
CA ALA A 373 25.10 -25.10 -7.34
C ALA A 373 25.89 -24.45 -6.20
N MET A 374 25.48 -23.26 -5.75
CA MET A 374 26.08 -22.61 -4.58
C MET A 374 25.91 -23.43 -3.30
N ALA A 375 24.73 -23.99 -3.07
CA ALA A 375 24.48 -24.84 -1.91
C ALA A 375 25.33 -26.13 -1.93
N GLU A 376 25.64 -26.65 -3.11
CA GLU A 376 26.54 -27.81 -3.27
C GLU A 376 28.01 -27.45 -3.00
N GLU A 377 28.46 -26.25 -3.41
CA GLU A 377 29.81 -25.76 -3.07
C GLU A 377 29.99 -25.44 -1.58
N GLU A 378 28.93 -25.00 -0.90
CA GLU A 378 28.98 -24.68 0.55
C GLU A 378 28.91 -25.94 1.43
N ALA A 379 28.56 -27.11 0.88
CA ALA A 379 28.56 -28.36 1.63
C ALA A 379 30.01 -28.78 1.95
N PRO A 380 30.47 -28.68 3.22
CA PRO A 380 31.84 -29.05 3.55
C PRO A 380 32.04 -30.54 3.31
N ALA A 381 33.13 -30.90 2.61
CA ALA A 381 33.54 -32.28 2.41
C ALA A 381 33.70 -32.97 3.77
N ALA A 382 32.73 -33.80 4.12
CA ALA A 382 32.65 -34.53 5.39
C ALA A 382 33.69 -35.64 5.50
#